data_AF-A0A517SUL5-F1
#
_entry.id   AF-A0A517SUL5-F1
#
_cell.length_a   1.000
_cell.length_b   1.000
_cell.length_c   1.000
_cell.angle_alpha   90.00
_cell.angle_beta   90.00
_cell.angle_gamma   90.00
#
_symmetry.space_group_name_H-M   'P 1'
#
loop_
_entity.id
_entity.type
_entity.pdbx_description
1 polymer ?
#
loop_
_entity_poly.entity_id
_entity_poly.type
_entity_poly.pdbx_seq_one_letter_code
_entity_poly.pdbx_strand_id
1 'polypeptide(L)'
;MRLLQIQEYLAMLDGGAETADADERLTEAALAAAESLWPTLHLAAWGDLPRTVESVARCVNSGIRLVHVTADWINCYLILVFPPESDETDCYILFDIGSEYSEITFECPAFGIRKAVSEELIEEYVPRLQQADSDPFAILDLGNGSYMQTLADPSGYFVEYQLVSLASHYTLPAPVDAQTVIALFKSYAFGKKEWSVNHQWNKLAF
;
A
#
# COMPACT_ATOMS: atom_id res chain seq x y z
N MET A 1 4.98 3.80 17.31
CA MET A 1 5.28 4.49 16.04
C MET A 1 4.01 4.62 15.21
N ARG A 2 3.93 5.65 14.37
CA ARG A 2 2.78 5.96 13.51
C ARG A 2 2.96 5.32 12.12
N LEU A 3 1.95 4.58 11.66
CA LEU A 3 1.90 4.09 10.29
C LEU A 3 1.55 5.25 9.34
N LEU A 4 2.36 5.45 8.32
CA LEU A 4 2.12 6.38 7.23
C LEU A 4 1.16 5.77 6.22
N GLN A 5 0.32 6.61 5.64
CA GLN A 5 -0.37 6.28 4.39
C GLN A 5 0.56 6.53 3.19
N ILE A 6 0.28 5.89 2.06
CA ILE A 6 1.16 5.93 0.88
C ILE A 6 1.39 7.37 0.38
N GLN A 7 0.38 8.24 0.42
CA GLN A 7 0.51 9.63 0.01
C GLN A 7 1.42 10.44 0.93
N GLU A 8 1.47 10.12 2.22
CA GLU A 8 2.39 10.78 3.15
C GLU A 8 3.84 10.38 2.83
N TYR A 9 4.06 9.10 2.53
CA TYR A 9 5.36 8.60 2.08
C TYR A 9 5.78 9.23 0.74
N LEU A 10 4.89 9.27 -0.24
CA LEU A 10 5.16 9.89 -1.55
C LEU A 10 5.46 11.40 -1.42
N ALA A 11 4.79 12.10 -0.51
CA ALA A 11 5.07 13.51 -0.24
C ALA A 11 6.48 13.74 0.34
N MET A 12 7.02 12.78 1.12
CA MET A 12 8.40 12.86 1.61
C MET A 12 9.44 12.71 0.49
N LEU A 13 9.07 12.03 -0.59
CA LEU A 13 9.91 11.84 -1.78
C LEU A 13 9.85 13.05 -2.73
N ASP A 14 9.13 14.11 -2.39
CA ASP A 14 9.08 15.32 -3.21
C ASP A 14 10.48 15.96 -3.35
N GLY A 15 10.89 16.24 -4.58
CA GLY A 15 12.26 16.62 -4.95
C GLY A 15 13.24 15.44 -5.10
N GLY A 16 12.79 14.20 -4.90
CA GLY A 16 13.56 12.99 -5.07
C GLY A 16 14.29 12.52 -3.82
N ALA A 17 14.86 11.31 -3.93
CA ALA A 17 15.72 10.72 -2.91
C ALA A 17 16.97 10.12 -3.57
N GLU A 18 18.07 10.13 -2.83
CA GLU A 18 19.35 9.58 -3.26
C GLU A 18 19.76 8.43 -2.33
N THR A 19 20.53 7.49 -2.85
CA THR A 19 21.10 6.43 -2.01
C THR A 19 22.06 7.04 -0.98
N ALA A 20 21.96 6.58 0.26
CA ALA A 20 22.84 6.96 1.35
C ALA A 20 23.44 5.71 2.01
N ASP A 21 24.61 5.87 2.61
CA ASP A 21 25.24 4.82 3.38
C ASP A 21 24.49 4.63 4.71
N ALA A 22 24.31 3.37 5.10
CA ALA A 22 23.88 3.02 6.45
C ALA A 22 25.12 2.85 7.33
N ASP A 23 25.28 3.72 8.34
CA ASP A 23 26.24 3.44 9.39
C ASP A 23 25.70 2.34 10.33
N GLU A 24 26.62 1.68 11.04
CA GLU A 24 26.30 0.55 11.94
C GLU A 24 25.26 0.93 12.98
N ARG A 25 25.34 2.15 13.53
CA ARG A 25 24.43 2.67 14.55
C ARG A 25 23.01 2.81 14.01
N LEU A 26 22.84 3.38 12.82
CA LEU A 26 21.55 3.52 12.15
C LEU A 26 20.96 2.15 11.80
N THR A 27 21.79 1.22 11.34
CA THR A 27 21.35 -0.16 11.04
C THR A 27 20.84 -0.87 12.29
N GLU A 28 21.58 -0.82 13.39
CA GLU A 28 21.15 -1.39 14.68
C GLU A 28 19.85 -0.77 15.19
N ALA A 29 19.75 0.56 15.14
CA ALA A 29 18.55 1.29 15.55
C ALA A 29 17.33 0.91 14.70
N ALA A 30 17.50 0.79 13.39
CA ALA A 30 16.44 0.40 12.47
C ALA A 30 15.97 -1.05 12.70
N LEU A 31 16.89 -2.00 12.87
CA LEU A 31 16.52 -3.39 13.14
C LEU A 31 15.82 -3.53 14.49
N ALA A 32 16.28 -2.84 15.54
CA ALA A 32 15.63 -2.85 16.85
C ALA A 32 14.22 -2.24 16.79
N ALA A 33 14.04 -1.13 16.07
CA ALA A 33 12.72 -0.52 15.86
C ALA A 33 11.79 -1.45 15.06
N ALA A 34 12.30 -2.09 14.01
CA ALA A 34 11.56 -3.05 13.19
C ALA A 34 11.09 -4.27 14.01
N GLU A 35 11.99 -4.88 14.80
CA GLU A 35 11.69 -6.03 15.64
C GLU A 35 10.59 -5.71 16.67
N SER A 36 10.69 -4.53 17.31
CA SER A 36 9.69 -4.04 18.28
C SER A 36 8.30 -3.86 17.65
N LEU A 37 8.26 -3.41 16.39
CA LEU A 37 7.02 -3.16 15.66
C LEU A 37 6.40 -4.41 15.05
N TRP A 38 7.22 -5.42 14.76
CA TRP A 38 6.87 -6.61 13.98
C TRP A 38 5.56 -7.31 14.40
N PRO A 39 5.27 -7.49 15.71
CA PRO A 39 4.04 -8.14 16.15
C PRO A 39 2.75 -7.45 15.68
N THR A 40 2.82 -6.17 15.31
CA THR A 40 1.67 -5.38 14.84
C THR A 40 1.47 -5.44 13.33
N LEU A 41 2.42 -5.99 12.58
CA LEU A 41 2.43 -5.93 11.10
C LEU A 41 1.66 -7.08 10.46
N HIS A 42 1.24 -8.10 11.22
CA HIS A 42 0.59 -9.31 10.70
C HIS A 42 1.40 -10.00 9.60
N LEU A 43 2.73 -10.00 9.74
CA LEU A 43 3.70 -10.71 8.89
C LEU A 43 4.11 -12.04 9.53
N ALA A 44 4.91 -12.84 8.82
CA ALA A 44 5.60 -14.01 9.36
C ALA A 44 6.44 -13.61 10.59
N ALA A 45 6.71 -14.57 11.49
CA ALA A 45 7.40 -14.25 12.73
C ALA A 45 8.79 -13.67 12.43
N TRP A 46 9.25 -12.75 13.27
CA TRP A 46 10.51 -12.01 13.05
C TRP A 46 11.69 -12.94 12.73
N GLY A 47 11.83 -14.03 13.50
CA GLY A 47 12.91 -15.01 13.37
C GLY A 47 12.75 -16.05 12.26
N ASP A 48 11.64 -16.05 11.51
CA ASP A 48 11.42 -17.03 10.43
C ASP A 48 12.28 -16.74 9.20
N LEU A 49 12.72 -15.49 9.02
CA LEU A 49 13.54 -15.03 7.91
C LEU A 49 14.62 -14.05 8.41
N PRO A 50 15.81 -14.03 7.77
CA PRO A 50 16.82 -13.04 8.10
C PRO A 50 16.35 -11.63 7.70
N ARG A 51 16.23 -10.75 8.69
CA ARG A 51 15.86 -9.34 8.47
C ARG A 51 17.12 -8.48 8.39
N THR A 52 17.21 -7.66 7.36
CA THR A 52 18.38 -6.83 7.08
C THR A 52 17.95 -5.45 6.60
N VAL A 53 18.77 -4.44 6.83
CA VAL A 53 18.65 -3.17 6.11
C VAL A 53 19.20 -3.38 4.71
N GLU A 54 18.32 -3.36 3.71
CA GLU A 54 18.70 -3.55 2.30
C GLU A 54 19.20 -2.26 1.66
N SER A 55 18.57 -1.12 2.00
CA SER A 55 18.97 0.18 1.48
C SER A 55 18.60 1.31 2.43
N VAL A 56 19.34 2.41 2.33
CA VAL A 56 18.96 3.70 2.92
C VAL A 56 18.85 4.72 1.80
N ALA A 57 17.74 5.43 1.77
CA ALA A 57 17.55 6.58 0.89
C ALA A 57 17.51 7.86 1.73
N ARG A 58 18.08 8.95 1.20
CA ARG A 58 18.01 10.28 1.79
C ARG A 58 17.15 11.17 0.91
N CYS A 59 16.07 11.73 1.46
CA CYS A 59 15.23 12.70 0.76
C CYS A 59 16.03 13.99 0.53
N VAL A 60 16.10 14.45 -0.72
CA VAL A 60 16.97 15.57 -1.13
C VAL A 60 16.60 16.88 -0.40
N ASN A 61 15.29 17.16 -0.29
CA ASN A 61 14.82 18.44 0.25
C ASN A 61 14.82 18.52 1.78
N SER A 62 14.60 17.40 2.47
CA SER A 62 14.41 17.36 3.92
C SER A 62 15.59 16.74 4.68
N GLY A 63 16.46 15.99 4.00
CA GLY A 63 17.52 15.20 4.62
C GLY A 63 17.01 13.99 5.41
N ILE A 64 15.70 13.72 5.39
CA ILE A 64 15.09 12.54 6.02
C ILE A 64 15.72 11.29 5.43
N ARG A 65 16.02 10.32 6.29
CA ARG A 65 16.52 9.00 5.90
C ARG A 65 15.39 7.99 5.94
N LEU A 66 15.18 7.29 4.84
CA LEU A 66 14.24 6.20 4.67
C LEU A 66 15.05 4.90 4.72
N VAL A 67 14.91 4.14 5.80
CA VAL A 67 15.67 2.91 6.03
C VAL A 67 14.78 1.72 5.69
N HIS A 68 15.17 0.95 4.67
CA HIS A 68 14.40 -0.16 4.13
C HIS A 68 14.83 -1.47 4.80
N VAL A 69 13.98 -2.01 5.69
CA VAL A 69 14.18 -3.31 6.32
C VAL A 69 13.40 -4.36 5.53
N THR A 70 14.06 -5.47 5.17
CA THR A 70 13.46 -6.57 4.41
C THR A 70 12.26 -7.19 5.13
N ALA A 71 11.16 -7.40 4.41
CA ALA A 71 9.97 -8.09 4.89
C ALA A 71 9.88 -9.52 4.33
N ASP A 72 8.67 -10.06 4.18
CA ASP A 72 8.44 -11.50 3.95
C ASP A 72 8.73 -11.99 2.54
N TRP A 73 8.84 -11.09 1.57
CA TRP A 73 9.18 -11.42 0.19
C TRP A 73 10.02 -10.33 -0.46
N ILE A 74 10.57 -10.65 -1.64
CA ILE A 74 11.46 -9.79 -2.41
C ILE A 74 10.76 -8.46 -2.72
N ASN A 75 11.49 -7.35 -2.54
CA ASN A 75 11.02 -5.98 -2.75
C ASN A 75 9.87 -5.54 -1.83
N CYS A 76 9.60 -6.28 -0.75
CA CYS A 76 8.70 -5.85 0.31
C CYS A 76 9.51 -5.34 1.50
N TYR A 77 9.13 -4.16 2.00
CA TYR A 77 9.90 -3.45 3.01
C TYR A 77 9.03 -2.89 4.11
N LEU A 78 9.51 -3.02 5.34
CA LEU A 78 9.20 -2.05 6.39
C LEU A 78 10.17 -0.88 6.23
N ILE A 79 9.66 0.27 5.81
CA ILE A 79 10.45 1.49 5.62
C ILE A 79 10.27 2.37 6.85
N LEU A 80 11.34 2.53 7.62
CA LEU A 80 11.40 3.36 8.81
C LEU A 80 11.89 4.76 8.45
N VAL A 81 11.26 5.80 9.02
CA VAL A 81 11.56 7.19 8.70
C VAL A 81 12.37 7.81 9.84
N PHE A 82 13.61 8.17 9.55
CA PHE A 82 14.52 8.80 10.49
C PHE A 82 14.73 10.28 10.12
N PRO A 83 14.49 11.22 11.04
CA PRO A 83 14.89 12.60 10.86
C PRO A 83 16.39 12.73 10.58
N PRO A 84 16.84 13.85 9.99
CA PRO A 84 18.26 14.14 9.83
C PRO A 84 18.99 14.04 11.18
N GLU A 85 20.15 13.36 11.19
CA GLU A 85 21.03 13.23 12.36
C GLU A 85 20.45 12.53 13.61
N SER A 86 19.24 11.94 13.52
CA SER A 86 18.57 11.19 14.58
C SER A 86 18.65 9.68 14.39
N ASP A 87 18.85 8.89 15.46
CA ASP A 87 18.67 7.43 15.41
C ASP A 87 17.32 7.00 16.01
N GLU A 88 16.43 7.96 16.24
CA GLU A 88 15.05 7.70 16.64
C GLU A 88 14.12 7.88 15.44
N THR A 89 13.17 6.96 15.32
CA THR A 89 12.11 6.98 14.31
C THR A 89 10.75 6.97 15.02
N ASP A 90 9.82 7.77 14.53
CA ASP A 90 8.45 7.86 15.05
C ASP A 90 7.41 7.37 14.04
N CYS A 91 7.78 7.19 12.77
CA CYS A 91 6.88 6.77 11.71
C CYS A 91 7.50 5.74 10.74
N TYR A 92 6.62 4.98 10.11
CA TYR A 92 6.98 3.90 9.20
C TYR A 92 5.92 3.69 8.13
N ILE A 93 6.28 3.00 7.04
CA ILE A 93 5.32 2.43 6.08
C ILE A 93 5.70 0.97 5.79
N LEU A 94 4.69 0.12 5.63
CA LEU A 94 4.86 -1.23 5.09
C LEU A 94 4.47 -1.19 3.61
N PHE A 95 5.41 -1.46 2.72
CA PHE A 95 5.20 -1.27 1.29
C PHE A 95 5.87 -2.37 0.45
N ASP A 96 5.09 -2.96 -0.44
CA ASP A 96 5.57 -3.87 -1.47
C ASP A 96 5.88 -3.07 -2.74
N ILE A 97 7.14 -2.62 -2.85
CA ILE A 97 7.64 -1.92 -4.04
C ILE A 97 7.68 -2.87 -5.24
N GLY A 98 7.84 -4.18 -5.04
CA GLY A 98 7.83 -5.17 -6.11
C GLY A 98 6.47 -5.26 -6.80
N SER A 99 5.40 -5.15 -6.02
CA SER A 99 4.03 -5.17 -6.55
C SER A 99 3.77 -4.07 -7.58
N GLU A 100 4.39 -2.90 -7.42
CA GLU A 100 4.26 -1.75 -8.34
C GLU A 100 4.69 -2.05 -9.79
N TYR A 101 5.48 -3.11 -9.99
CA TYR A 101 5.95 -3.55 -11.31
C TYR A 101 5.25 -4.83 -11.79
N SER A 102 4.28 -5.34 -11.03
CA SER A 102 3.55 -6.57 -11.34
C SER A 102 2.36 -6.31 -12.25
N GLU A 103 1.98 -7.32 -13.04
CA GLU A 103 0.74 -7.26 -13.82
C GLU A 103 -0.47 -7.35 -12.89
N ILE A 104 -1.34 -6.33 -12.92
CA ILE A 104 -2.53 -6.27 -12.08
C ILE A 104 -3.63 -7.17 -12.66
N THR A 105 -4.21 -7.99 -11.80
CA THR A 105 -5.38 -8.81 -12.14
C THR A 105 -6.67 -8.09 -11.74
N PHE A 106 -7.60 -7.96 -12.68
CA PHE A 106 -8.97 -7.57 -12.38
C PHE A 106 -9.82 -8.82 -12.13
N GLU A 107 -10.40 -8.91 -10.94
CA GLU A 107 -11.32 -9.98 -10.54
C GLU A 107 -12.71 -9.41 -10.31
N CYS A 108 -13.73 -10.06 -10.87
CA CYS A 108 -15.13 -9.75 -10.60
C CYS A 108 -15.95 -11.04 -10.60
N PRO A 109 -16.09 -11.69 -9.43
CA PRO A 109 -16.70 -13.01 -9.31
C PRO A 109 -18.15 -13.08 -9.75
N ALA A 110 -18.95 -12.03 -9.49
CA ALA A 110 -20.33 -11.92 -9.97
C ALA A 110 -20.50 -12.20 -11.47
N PHE A 111 -19.47 -11.89 -12.27
CA PHE A 111 -19.47 -12.06 -13.72
C PHE A 111 -18.43 -13.08 -14.21
N GLY A 112 -17.83 -13.86 -13.30
CA GLY A 112 -16.84 -14.88 -13.64
C GLY A 112 -15.58 -14.33 -14.31
N ILE A 113 -15.20 -13.08 -13.99
CA ILE A 113 -14.03 -12.42 -14.59
C ILE A 113 -12.81 -12.56 -13.68
N ARG A 114 -11.70 -13.01 -14.26
CA ARG A 114 -10.34 -12.95 -13.69
C ARG A 114 -9.33 -12.89 -14.82
N LYS A 115 -8.75 -11.70 -15.07
CA LYS A 115 -7.81 -11.47 -16.18
C LYS A 115 -6.99 -10.20 -15.94
N ALA A 116 -5.94 -9.99 -16.75
CA ALA A 116 -5.18 -8.75 -16.74
C ALA A 116 -6.11 -7.52 -16.87
N VAL A 117 -5.87 -6.50 -16.04
CA VAL A 117 -6.70 -5.31 -16.00
C VAL A 117 -6.60 -4.52 -17.31
N SER A 118 -7.73 -3.98 -17.76
CA SER A 118 -7.79 -2.96 -18.81
C SER A 118 -8.83 -1.90 -18.43
N GLU A 119 -8.75 -0.70 -19.03
CA GLU A 119 -9.72 0.36 -18.76
C GLU A 119 -11.14 -0.09 -19.13
N GLU A 120 -11.30 -0.84 -20.21
CA GLU A 120 -12.59 -1.34 -20.70
C GLU A 120 -13.25 -2.27 -19.69
N LEU A 121 -12.47 -3.09 -18.97
CA LEU A 121 -13.02 -3.98 -17.94
C LEU A 121 -13.56 -3.19 -16.75
N ILE A 122 -12.79 -2.21 -16.30
CA ILE A 122 -13.19 -1.36 -15.19
C ILE A 122 -14.50 -0.63 -15.56
N GLU A 123 -14.55 -0.03 -16.75
CA GLU A 123 -15.73 0.70 -17.25
C GLU A 123 -16.94 -0.20 -17.49
N GLU A 124 -16.73 -1.41 -17.99
CA GLU A 124 -17.81 -2.36 -18.26
C GLU A 124 -18.42 -2.91 -16.97
N TYR A 125 -17.59 -3.40 -16.05
CA TYR A 125 -18.06 -4.25 -14.96
C TYR A 125 -18.38 -3.49 -13.67
N VAL A 126 -17.67 -2.40 -13.35
CA VAL A 126 -17.93 -1.64 -12.12
C VAL A 126 -19.40 -1.16 -12.06
N PRO A 127 -19.99 -0.53 -13.09
CA PRO A 127 -21.39 -0.08 -13.03
C PRO A 127 -22.42 -1.22 -12.91
N ARG A 128 -22.02 -2.45 -13.27
CA ARG A 128 -22.90 -3.62 -13.27
C ARG A 128 -22.95 -4.30 -11.90
N LEU A 129 -22.03 -4.00 -10.98
CA LEU A 129 -21.96 -4.68 -9.67
C LEU A 129 -23.27 -4.57 -8.87
N GLN A 130 -23.96 -3.44 -8.91
CA GLN A 130 -25.25 -3.27 -8.22
C GLN A 130 -26.38 -4.14 -8.79
N GLN A 131 -26.18 -4.71 -9.98
CA GLN A 131 -27.12 -5.61 -10.66
C GLN A 131 -26.75 -7.08 -10.47
N ALA A 132 -25.65 -7.37 -9.76
CA ALA A 132 -25.22 -8.72 -9.51
C ALA A 132 -26.16 -9.43 -8.53
N ASP A 133 -26.52 -10.68 -8.84
CA ASP A 133 -27.36 -11.52 -7.98
C ASP A 133 -26.60 -12.02 -6.73
N SER A 134 -25.26 -12.08 -6.80
CA SER A 134 -24.37 -12.47 -5.69
C SER A 134 -22.99 -11.83 -5.85
N ASP A 135 -22.25 -11.73 -4.75
CA ASP A 135 -20.84 -11.29 -4.72
C ASP A 135 -20.58 -9.98 -5.50
N PRO A 136 -21.26 -8.86 -5.17
CA PRO A 136 -21.22 -7.62 -5.95
C PRO A 136 -19.92 -6.84 -5.73
N PHE A 137 -18.76 -7.50 -5.82
CA PHE A 137 -17.45 -6.90 -5.64
C PHE A 137 -16.55 -7.05 -6.86
N ALA A 138 -15.58 -6.14 -6.96
CA ALA A 138 -14.48 -6.22 -7.91
C ALA A 138 -13.16 -5.88 -7.23
N ILE A 139 -12.09 -6.54 -7.64
CA ILE A 139 -10.75 -6.43 -7.05
C ILE A 139 -9.73 -6.12 -8.15
N LEU A 140 -8.83 -5.20 -7.87
CA LEU A 140 -7.54 -5.01 -8.53
C LEU A 140 -6.47 -5.64 -7.63
N ASP A 141 -6.08 -6.87 -7.96
CA ASP A 141 -5.10 -7.65 -7.20
C ASP A 141 -3.69 -7.40 -7.75
N LEU A 142 -2.82 -6.87 -6.89
CA LEU A 142 -1.39 -6.68 -7.13
C LEU A 142 -0.57 -7.87 -6.61
N GLY A 143 -1.20 -8.83 -5.94
CA GLY A 143 -0.57 -9.96 -5.30
C GLY A 143 -0.04 -9.67 -3.91
N ASN A 144 0.33 -10.74 -3.20
CA ASN A 144 0.97 -10.71 -1.87
C ASN A 144 0.26 -9.79 -0.85
N GLY A 145 -1.07 -9.79 -0.87
CA GLY A 145 -1.87 -9.01 0.08
C GLY A 145 -1.97 -7.52 -0.24
N SER A 146 -1.47 -7.06 -1.39
CA SER A 146 -1.71 -5.70 -1.90
C SER A 146 -2.85 -5.72 -2.91
N TYR A 147 -3.90 -4.93 -2.68
CA TYR A 147 -5.03 -4.82 -3.60
C TYR A 147 -5.82 -3.52 -3.38
N MET A 148 -6.65 -3.18 -4.37
CA MET A 148 -7.77 -2.26 -4.20
C MET A 148 -9.05 -2.99 -4.58
N GLN A 149 -10.12 -2.86 -3.79
CA GLN A 149 -11.39 -3.47 -4.10
C GLN A 149 -12.58 -2.55 -3.87
N THR A 150 -13.71 -2.93 -4.45
CA THR A 150 -14.99 -2.31 -4.19
C THR A 150 -16.06 -3.36 -3.96
N LEU A 151 -16.99 -3.08 -3.04
CA LEU A 151 -18.24 -3.80 -2.86
C LEU A 151 -19.40 -2.85 -3.17
N ALA A 152 -20.34 -3.29 -3.99
CA ALA A 152 -21.52 -2.52 -4.35
C ALA A 152 -22.77 -3.01 -3.60
N ASP A 153 -23.59 -2.08 -3.15
CA ASP A 153 -24.90 -2.35 -2.57
C ASP A 153 -25.91 -1.24 -2.99
N PRO A 154 -27.17 -1.27 -2.51
CA PRO A 154 -28.15 -0.24 -2.84
C PRO A 154 -27.79 1.19 -2.38
N SER A 155 -26.88 1.35 -1.42
CA SER A 155 -26.42 2.65 -0.91
C SER A 155 -25.28 3.26 -1.73
N GLY A 156 -24.54 2.43 -2.47
CA GLY A 156 -23.45 2.88 -3.34
C GLY A 156 -22.34 1.84 -3.41
N TYR A 157 -21.11 2.33 -3.57
CA TYR A 157 -19.91 1.51 -3.67
C TYR A 157 -18.98 1.81 -2.50
N PHE A 158 -18.68 0.80 -1.71
CA PHE A 158 -17.65 0.84 -0.67
C PHE A 158 -16.32 0.52 -1.32
N VAL A 159 -15.29 1.33 -1.05
CA VAL A 159 -13.96 1.13 -1.61
C VAL A 159 -12.96 0.98 -0.49
N GLU A 160 -12.09 0.00 -0.62
CA GLU A 160 -10.98 -0.24 0.28
C GLU A 160 -9.72 -0.61 -0.48
N TYR A 161 -8.57 -0.41 0.15
CA TYR A 161 -7.30 -0.89 -0.35
C TYR A 161 -6.43 -1.39 0.79
N GLN A 162 -5.63 -2.41 0.49
CA GLN A 162 -4.65 -2.96 1.41
C GLN A 162 -3.27 -2.88 0.77
N LEU A 163 -2.26 -2.57 1.58
CA LEU A 163 -0.86 -2.69 1.22
C LEU A 163 -0.25 -3.81 2.07
N VAL A 164 0.17 -4.90 1.45
CA VAL A 164 0.90 -6.02 2.09
C VAL A 164 0.09 -6.86 3.08
N SER A 165 -0.52 -6.23 4.10
CA SER A 165 -1.21 -6.93 5.19
C SER A 165 -2.35 -6.10 5.79
N LEU A 166 -3.16 -6.74 6.65
CA LEU A 166 -4.25 -6.09 7.38
C LEU A 166 -3.80 -4.91 8.25
N ALA A 167 -2.51 -4.84 8.61
CA ALA A 167 -1.96 -3.70 9.36
C ALA A 167 -2.04 -2.38 8.56
N SER A 168 -2.10 -2.46 7.24
CA SER A 168 -2.12 -1.34 6.29
C SER A 168 -3.33 -1.46 5.36
N HIS A 169 -4.51 -1.61 5.96
CA HIS A 169 -5.80 -1.71 5.26
C HIS A 169 -6.67 -0.47 5.56
N TYR A 170 -7.22 0.12 4.50
CA TYR A 170 -7.92 1.39 4.56
C TYR A 170 -9.20 1.39 3.71
N THR A 171 -10.15 2.23 4.07
CA THR A 171 -11.43 2.41 3.38
C THR A 171 -11.80 3.87 3.20
N LEU A 172 -12.66 4.17 2.23
CA LEU A 172 -13.30 5.49 2.13
C LEU A 172 -14.32 5.67 3.27
N PRO A 173 -14.52 6.91 3.77
CA PRO A 173 -15.42 7.18 4.90
C PRO A 173 -16.90 6.96 4.58
N ALA A 174 -17.29 6.94 3.31
CA ALA A 174 -18.66 6.80 2.86
C ALA A 174 -18.71 6.10 1.49
N PRO A 175 -19.85 5.48 1.14
CA PRO A 175 -20.08 4.96 -0.20
C PRO A 175 -19.93 6.05 -1.26
N VAL A 176 -19.43 5.67 -2.43
CA VAL A 176 -19.28 6.54 -3.60
C VAL A 176 -20.11 6.03 -4.78
N ASP A 177 -20.16 6.80 -5.86
CA ASP A 177 -20.79 6.37 -7.11
C ASP A 177 -19.83 5.52 -7.98
N ALA A 178 -20.40 4.86 -8.99
CA ALA A 178 -19.64 4.01 -9.90
C ALA A 178 -18.53 4.79 -10.65
N GLN A 179 -18.76 6.07 -10.96
CA GLN A 179 -17.78 6.90 -11.68
C GLN A 179 -16.54 7.17 -10.82
N THR A 180 -16.74 7.41 -9.52
CA THR A 180 -15.66 7.57 -8.56
C THR A 180 -14.85 6.29 -8.42
N VAL A 181 -15.51 5.12 -8.34
CA VAL A 181 -14.83 3.83 -8.33
C VAL A 181 -14.01 3.61 -9.60
N ILE A 182 -14.58 3.88 -10.78
CA ILE A 182 -13.87 3.75 -12.06
C ILE A 182 -12.62 4.63 -12.06
N ALA A 183 -12.73 5.89 -11.62
CA ALA A 183 -11.60 6.80 -11.55
C ALA A 183 -10.50 6.29 -10.59
N LEU A 184 -10.88 5.81 -9.40
CA LEU A 184 -9.98 5.20 -8.43
C LEU A 184 -9.27 3.97 -8.99
N PHE A 185 -10.04 3.04 -9.57
CA PHE A 185 -9.53 1.81 -10.13
C PHE A 185 -8.55 2.07 -11.28
N LYS A 186 -8.89 2.97 -12.22
CA LYS A 186 -7.97 3.36 -13.29
C LYS A 186 -6.71 4.03 -12.75
N SER A 187 -6.87 4.92 -11.77
CA SER A 187 -5.75 5.59 -11.14
C SER A 187 -4.80 4.59 -10.48
N TYR A 188 -5.34 3.64 -9.71
CA TYR A 188 -4.58 2.57 -9.07
C TYR A 188 -3.91 1.64 -10.09
N ALA A 189 -4.67 1.17 -11.09
CA ALA A 189 -4.22 0.17 -12.06
C ALA A 189 -3.13 0.68 -13.01
N PHE A 190 -3.17 1.96 -13.38
CA PHE A 190 -2.31 2.50 -14.44
C PHE A 190 -1.28 3.49 -13.89
N GLY A 191 -0.86 3.29 -12.64
CA GLY A 191 0.29 3.98 -12.04
C GLY A 191 0.09 5.46 -11.73
N LYS A 192 -1.13 5.99 -11.87
CA LYS A 192 -1.43 7.38 -11.49
C LYS A 192 -1.70 7.39 -10.00
N LYS A 193 -0.78 7.85 -9.16
CA LYS A 193 -0.94 7.85 -7.68
C LYS A 193 -2.02 8.82 -7.15
N GLU A 194 -2.82 9.41 -8.02
CA GLU A 194 -3.92 10.33 -7.74
C GLU A 194 -4.96 9.75 -6.76
N TRP A 195 -5.23 8.44 -6.83
CA TRP A 195 -6.14 7.72 -5.93
C TRP A 195 -5.76 7.89 -4.45
N SER A 196 -4.48 8.03 -4.15
CA SER A 196 -3.97 8.14 -2.78
C SER A 196 -4.07 9.56 -2.20
N VAL A 197 -4.08 10.58 -3.05
CA VAL A 197 -4.05 12.00 -2.64
C VAL A 197 -5.40 12.69 -2.73
N ASN A 198 -6.27 12.26 -3.63
CA ASN A 198 -7.55 12.93 -3.90
C ASN A 198 -8.67 12.51 -2.94
N HIS A 199 -8.41 11.54 -2.07
CA HIS A 199 -9.40 10.97 -1.16
C HIS A 199 -8.85 10.85 0.26
N GLN A 200 -9.72 11.06 1.23
CA GLN A 200 -9.41 10.79 2.62
C GLN A 200 -9.65 9.30 2.91
N TRP A 201 -8.58 8.59 3.25
CA TRP A 201 -8.62 7.18 3.60
C TRP A 201 -8.58 6.97 5.10
N ASN A 202 -9.49 6.15 5.62
CA ASN A 202 -9.59 5.77 7.02
C ASN A 202 -8.99 4.38 7.21
N LYS A 203 -8.11 4.24 8.21
CA LYS A 203 -7.57 2.93 8.57
C LYS A 203 -8.68 2.04 9.12
N LEU A 204 -8.80 0.82 8.60
CA LEU A 204 -9.67 -0.21 9.17
C LEU A 204 -8.98 -0.81 10.39
N ALA A 205 -9.71 -0.91 11.50
CA ALA A 205 -9.24 -1.58 12.71
C ALA A 205 -9.63 -3.06 12.64
N PHE A 206 -8.65 -3.94 12.85
CA PHE A 206 -8.82 -5.39 12.95
C PHE A 206 -8.39 -5.87 14.33
#